data_AF-A0AAE1WU44-F1
#
_entry.id   AF-A0AAE1WU44-F1
#
_cell.length_a   1.000
_cell.length_b   1.000
_cell.length_c   1.000
_cell.angle_alpha   90.00
_cell.angle_beta   90.00
_cell.angle_gamma   90.00
#
_symmetry.space_group_name_H-M   'P 1'
#
loop_
_entity.id
_entity.type
_entity.pdbx_description
1 polymer ?
#
loop_
_entity_poly.entity_id
_entity_poly.type
_entity_poly.pdbx_seq_one_letter_code
_entity_poly.pdbx_strand_id
1 'polypeptide(L)'
;MAPMETINLNPLQILIRLFKWAGDAYKFDKDGPYIEMVNSPNNPNGVMREAVVNQAGGMVVHDLAYYWPQYTAITSPADCDIMQFTVSKCTGHAGSRIGYAAALLHLSFDLDCGI
;
A
#
# COMPACT_ATOMS: atom_id res chain seq x y z
N MET A 1 3.57 22.57 -30.18
CA MET A 1 4.23 21.35 -29.69
C MET A 1 5.49 21.79 -28.97
N ALA A 2 5.45 21.85 -27.63
CA ALA A 2 6.66 22.19 -26.86
C ALA A 2 7.64 21.03 -26.92
N PRO A 3 8.97 21.27 -26.96
CA PRO A 3 9.94 20.20 -27.03
C PRO A 3 9.90 19.37 -25.74
N MET A 4 9.87 18.05 -25.87
CA MET A 4 10.07 17.14 -24.75
C MET A 4 11.57 17.19 -24.40
N GLU A 5 11.94 18.03 -23.45
CA GLU A 5 13.29 17.97 -22.87
C GLU A 5 13.47 16.61 -22.20
N THR A 6 14.38 15.81 -22.72
CA THR A 6 14.89 14.62 -22.03
C THR A 6 15.64 15.05 -20.78
N ILE A 7 14.95 15.06 -19.65
CA ILE A 7 15.54 15.39 -18.36
C ILE A 7 16.36 14.17 -17.90
N ASN A 8 17.68 14.30 -17.88
CA ASN A 8 18.63 13.31 -17.37
C ASN A 8 18.54 13.26 -15.83
N LEU A 9 17.50 12.62 -15.31
CA LEU A 9 17.29 12.42 -13.88
C LEU A 9 17.84 11.07 -13.47
N ASN A 10 18.56 11.02 -12.35
CA ASN A 10 18.93 9.74 -11.75
C ASN A 10 17.67 9.01 -11.23
N PRO A 11 17.73 7.69 -11.00
CA PRO A 11 16.56 6.92 -10.55
C PRO A 11 15.89 7.48 -9.29
N LEU A 12 16.67 8.08 -8.38
CA LEU A 12 16.16 8.71 -7.17
C LEU A 12 15.32 9.96 -7.49
N GLN A 13 15.77 10.78 -8.42
CA GLN A 13 15.07 11.97 -8.89
C GLN A 13 13.83 11.64 -9.73
N ILE A 14 13.84 10.52 -10.45
CA ILE A 14 12.65 10.00 -11.14
C ILE A 14 11.57 9.63 -10.12
N LEU A 15 11.94 8.90 -9.06
CA LEU A 15 10.98 8.42 -8.06
C LEU A 15 10.31 9.56 -7.29
N ILE A 16 11.07 10.59 -6.87
CA ILE A 16 10.55 11.76 -6.14
C ILE A 16 9.59 12.60 -7.00
N ARG A 17 9.71 12.54 -8.34
CA ARG A 17 8.80 13.27 -9.24
C ARG A 17 7.48 12.56 -9.51
N LEU A 18 7.42 11.24 -9.35
CA LEU A 18 6.22 10.46 -9.67
C LEU A 18 5.18 10.50 -8.56
N PHE A 19 5.61 10.50 -7.29
CA PHE A 19 4.71 10.50 -6.14
C PHE A 19 5.03 11.66 -5.19
N LYS A 20 3.99 12.28 -4.65
CA LYS A 20 4.12 13.36 -3.66
C LYS A 20 3.38 12.96 -2.38
N TRP A 21 4.02 13.15 -1.24
CA TRP A 21 3.37 12.94 0.05
C TRP A 21 2.16 13.87 0.20
N ALA A 22 0.97 13.28 0.38
CA ALA A 22 -0.27 14.03 0.43
C ALA A 22 -0.76 14.37 1.85
N GLY A 23 -0.23 13.71 2.89
CA GLY A 23 -0.56 13.98 4.28
C GLY A 23 -1.44 12.91 4.91
N ASP A 24 -2.28 13.34 5.84
CA ASP A 24 -3.18 12.49 6.64
C ASP A 24 -4.38 12.02 5.81
N ALA A 25 -4.60 10.70 5.76
CA ALA A 25 -5.71 10.08 5.03
C ALA A 25 -7.09 10.57 5.52
N TYR A 26 -7.25 10.87 6.82
CA TYR A 26 -8.51 11.40 7.36
C TYR A 26 -8.83 12.83 6.91
N LYS A 27 -7.84 13.54 6.38
CA LYS A 27 -7.96 14.92 5.90
C LYS A 27 -7.70 15.00 4.40
N PHE A 28 -7.71 13.87 3.70
CA PHE A 28 -7.42 13.82 2.28
C PHE A 28 -8.62 14.36 1.49
N ASP A 29 -8.39 15.46 0.78
CA ASP A 29 -9.41 16.22 0.04
C ASP A 29 -8.98 16.53 -1.41
N LYS A 30 -7.96 15.84 -1.92
CA LYS A 30 -7.39 16.09 -3.24
C LYS A 30 -8.05 15.20 -4.29
N ASP A 31 -8.31 15.77 -5.46
CA ASP A 31 -8.75 14.99 -6.62
C ASP A 31 -7.60 14.21 -7.25
N GLY A 32 -7.92 13.04 -7.81
CA GLY A 32 -7.00 12.23 -8.61
C GLY A 32 -6.52 10.95 -7.89
N PRO A 33 -5.60 10.20 -8.52
CA PRO A 33 -5.14 8.93 -7.98
C PRO A 33 -4.33 9.12 -6.70
N TYR A 34 -4.51 8.20 -5.75
CA TYR A 34 -3.83 8.23 -4.47
C TYR A 34 -3.34 6.84 -4.07
N ILE A 35 -2.39 6.81 -3.14
CA ILE A 35 -1.94 5.60 -2.45
C ILE A 35 -2.20 5.82 -0.96
N GLU A 36 -3.08 4.99 -0.38
CA GLU A 36 -3.33 4.99 1.06
C GLU A 36 -2.51 3.86 1.73
N MET A 37 -1.76 4.22 2.76
CA MET A 37 -1.03 3.27 3.60
C MET A 37 -1.86 2.95 4.85
N VAL A 38 -2.30 1.71 4.99
CA VAL A 38 -3.14 1.26 6.11
C VAL A 38 -2.32 0.33 7.00
N ASN A 39 -1.92 0.80 8.18
CA ASN A 39 -1.25 -0.04 9.18
C ASN A 39 -2.30 -0.75 10.04
N SER A 40 -2.36 -2.08 9.98
CA SER A 40 -3.37 -2.89 10.68
C SER A 40 -2.75 -4.19 11.21
N PRO A 41 -2.53 -4.34 12.52
CA PRO A 41 -2.76 -3.35 13.60
C PRO A 41 -1.94 -2.07 13.44
N ASN A 42 -2.53 -0.95 13.83
CA ASN A 42 -1.92 0.36 13.71
C ASN A 42 -0.78 0.59 14.72
N ASN A 43 0.26 1.32 14.30
CA ASN A 43 1.29 1.85 15.18
C ASN A 43 0.96 3.32 15.48
N PRO A 44 0.87 3.79 16.75
CA PRO A 44 1.35 3.12 17.97
C PRO A 44 0.30 2.39 18.82
N ASN A 45 -0.99 2.46 18.50
CA ASN A 45 -2.06 2.05 19.42
C ASN A 45 -2.57 0.61 19.29
N GLY A 46 -2.10 -0.16 18.30
CA GLY A 46 -2.49 -1.56 18.08
C GLY A 46 -3.93 -1.74 17.56
N VAL A 47 -4.62 -0.67 17.18
CA VAL A 47 -6.02 -0.75 16.73
C VAL A 47 -6.06 -1.27 15.29
N MET A 48 -6.97 -2.20 15.01
CA MET A 48 -7.24 -2.66 13.64
C MET A 48 -7.75 -1.50 12.78
N ARG A 49 -7.26 -1.39 11.55
CA ARG A 49 -7.63 -0.34 10.59
C ARG A 49 -8.02 -0.90 9.25
N GLU A 50 -8.84 -0.10 8.57
CA GLU A 50 -9.25 -0.23 7.18
C GLU A 50 -8.94 1.11 6.48
N ALA A 51 -9.01 1.12 5.15
CA ALA A 51 -8.89 2.34 4.36
C ALA A 51 -9.99 3.35 4.71
N VAL A 52 -9.64 4.63 4.77
CA VAL A 52 -10.58 5.72 5.08
C VAL A 52 -10.82 6.66 3.90
N VAL A 53 -9.92 6.67 2.91
CA VAL A 53 -10.16 7.43 1.69
C VAL A 53 -11.08 6.62 0.80
N ASN A 54 -12.31 7.09 0.65
CA ASN A 54 -13.33 6.45 -0.18
C ASN A 54 -13.53 7.26 -1.47
N GLN A 55 -12.52 7.25 -2.34
CA GLN A 55 -12.53 7.93 -3.64
C GLN A 55 -12.10 6.95 -4.74
N ALA A 56 -12.58 7.18 -5.97
CA ALA A 56 -12.18 6.33 -7.10
C ALA A 56 -10.70 6.55 -7.47
N GLY A 57 -10.06 5.50 -8.01
CA GLY A 57 -8.67 5.56 -8.47
C GLY A 57 -7.62 5.47 -7.35
N GLY A 58 -8.03 5.03 -6.16
CA GLY A 58 -7.13 4.73 -5.05
C GLY A 58 -6.45 3.37 -5.15
N MET A 59 -5.21 3.30 -4.68
CA MET A 59 -4.51 2.06 -4.36
C MET A 59 -4.31 1.98 -2.86
N VAL A 60 -4.73 0.88 -2.24
CA VAL A 60 -4.58 0.68 -0.79
C VAL A 60 -3.48 -0.34 -0.53
N VAL A 61 -2.49 0.03 0.28
CA VAL A 61 -1.42 -0.86 0.74
C VAL A 61 -1.60 -1.11 2.23
N HIS A 62 -1.87 -2.37 2.59
CA HIS A 62 -1.98 -2.77 3.99
C HIS A 62 -0.62 -3.19 4.54
N ASP A 63 -0.09 -2.43 5.50
CA ASP A 63 1.04 -2.84 6.31
C ASP A 63 0.55 -3.72 7.48
N LEU A 64 0.77 -5.03 7.33
CA LEU A 64 0.40 -6.08 8.26
C LEU A 64 1.60 -6.54 9.10
N ALA A 65 2.61 -5.68 9.30
CA ALA A 65 3.78 -6.00 10.12
C ALA A 65 3.42 -6.53 11.51
N TYR A 66 2.34 -6.04 12.12
CA TYR A 66 1.86 -6.46 13.43
C TYR A 66 0.69 -7.45 13.38
N TYR A 67 0.27 -7.96 12.21
CA TYR A 67 -0.86 -8.89 12.10
C TYR A 67 -0.45 -10.33 12.44
N TRP A 68 -0.04 -10.53 13.70
CA TRP A 68 0.42 -11.80 14.25
C TRP A 68 -0.20 -12.02 15.65
N PRO A 69 -0.39 -13.28 16.09
CA PRO A 69 -1.04 -13.60 17.37
C PRO A 69 -0.44 -12.93 18.62
N GLN A 70 0.83 -12.56 18.60
CA GLN A 70 1.47 -11.84 19.70
C GLN A 70 1.03 -10.37 19.85
N TYR A 71 0.37 -9.79 18.84
CA TYR A 71 -0.06 -8.39 18.83
C TYR A 71 -1.58 -8.23 18.73
N THR A 72 -2.27 -9.15 18.04
CA THR A 72 -3.72 -9.09 17.84
C THR A 72 -4.33 -10.49 17.68
N ALA A 73 -5.62 -10.63 17.97
CA ALA A 73 -6.35 -11.85 17.67
C ALA A 73 -6.53 -11.99 16.15
N ILE A 74 -6.30 -13.19 15.61
CA ILE A 74 -6.55 -13.50 14.21
C ILE A 74 -8.00 -13.96 14.06
N THR A 75 -8.88 -13.05 13.68
CA THR A 75 -10.32 -13.32 13.51
C THR A 75 -10.67 -13.88 12.13
N SER A 76 -9.86 -13.56 11.13
CA SER A 76 -9.96 -14.07 9.77
C SER A 76 -8.61 -13.99 9.05
N PRO A 77 -8.41 -14.74 7.95
CA PRO A 77 -7.33 -14.46 7.01
C PRO A 77 -7.41 -13.00 6.54
N ALA A 78 -6.26 -12.35 6.33
CA ALA A 78 -6.21 -11.05 5.68
C ALA A 78 -6.49 -11.22 4.18
N ASP A 79 -7.36 -10.37 3.64
CA ASP A 79 -7.82 -10.41 2.26
C ASP A 79 -7.86 -8.97 1.71
N CYS A 80 -6.69 -8.46 1.35
CA CYS A 80 -6.50 -7.11 0.83
C CYS A 80 -5.64 -7.14 -0.43
N ASP A 81 -5.85 -6.18 -1.33
CA ASP A 81 -5.19 -6.15 -2.64
C ASP A 81 -3.67 -6.18 -2.58
N ILE A 82 -3.08 -5.37 -1.70
CA ILE A 82 -1.64 -5.35 -1.44
C ILE A 82 -1.43 -5.46 0.07
N MET A 83 -0.75 -6.52 0.49
CA MET A 83 -0.43 -6.81 1.89
C MET A 83 1.07 -6.92 2.09
N GLN A 84 1.62 -6.15 3.02
CA GLN A 84 3.03 -6.14 3.37
C GLN A 84 3.27 -6.79 4.74
N PHE A 85 4.29 -7.64 4.82
CA PHE A 85 4.70 -8.33 6.04
C PHE A 85 6.21 -8.22 6.26
N THR A 86 6.67 -8.43 7.50
CA THR A 86 8.10 -8.43 7.84
C THR A 86 8.48 -9.48 8.87
N VAL A 87 9.65 -10.09 8.66
CA VAL A 87 10.25 -11.03 9.62
C VAL A 87 10.61 -10.34 10.95
N SER A 88 10.87 -9.03 10.89
CA SER A 88 11.28 -8.20 12.03
C SER A 88 10.28 -8.26 13.19
N LYS A 89 8.98 -8.27 12.86
CA LYS A 89 7.88 -8.23 13.84
C LYS A 89 7.26 -9.59 14.06
N CYS A 90 7.34 -10.50 13.09
CA CYS A 90 6.85 -11.87 13.29
C CYS A 90 7.77 -12.69 14.23
N THR A 91 9.10 -12.54 14.13
CA THR A 91 10.07 -13.37 14.88
C THR A 91 11.13 -12.59 15.66
N GLY A 92 11.16 -11.25 15.56
CA GLY A 92 12.17 -10.41 16.21
C GLY A 92 13.49 -10.23 15.46
N HIS A 93 13.67 -10.85 14.28
CA HIS A 93 14.90 -10.75 13.49
C HIS A 93 14.98 -9.47 12.64
N ALA A 94 14.95 -8.30 13.28
CA ALA A 94 15.01 -7.01 12.59
C ALA A 94 16.33 -6.79 11.82
N GLY A 95 17.41 -7.47 12.23
CA GLY A 95 18.73 -7.42 11.59
C GLY A 95 18.79 -8.11 10.22
N SER A 96 17.88 -9.05 9.93
CA SER A 96 17.88 -9.77 8.64
C SER A 96 17.42 -8.91 7.47
N ARG A 97 16.66 -7.83 7.73
CA ARG A 97 16.12 -6.92 6.71
C ARG A 97 15.22 -7.61 5.67
N ILE A 98 14.45 -8.63 6.09
CA ILE A 98 13.55 -9.39 5.22
C ILE A 98 12.09 -8.95 5.43
N GLY A 99 11.42 -8.64 4.33
CA GLY A 99 9.98 -8.46 4.23
C GLY A 99 9.46 -9.05 2.93
N TYR A 100 8.14 -9.28 2.85
CA TYR A 100 7.48 -9.74 1.63
C TYR A 100 6.17 -8.99 1.44
N ALA A 101 5.72 -8.93 0.18
CA ALA A 101 4.42 -8.41 -0.19
C ALA A 101 3.63 -9.51 -0.92
N ALA A 102 2.35 -9.64 -0.59
CA ALA A 102 1.40 -10.43 -1.36
C ALA A 102 0.47 -9.45 -2.10
N ALA A 103 0.21 -9.73 -3.38
CA ALA A 103 -0.68 -8.93 -4.20
C ALA A 103 -1.77 -9.83 -4.80
N LEU A 104 -3.03 -9.46 -4.61
CA LEU A 104 -4.14 -10.03 -5.35
C LEU A 104 -4.17 -9.38 -6.73
N LEU A 105 -4.05 -10.20 -7.77
CA LEU A 105 -4.21 -9.76 -9.14
C LEU A 105 -5.64 -10.07 -9.56
N HIS A 106 -6.48 -9.05 -9.69
CA HIS A 106 -7.71 -9.19 -10.46
C HIS A 106 -7.35 -9.34 -11.93
N LEU A 107 -7.28 -10.60 -12.38
CA LEU A 107 -7.29 -10.93 -13.80
C LEU A 107 -8.70 -10.66 -14.32
N SER A 108 -8.95 -9.44 -14.80
CA SER A 108 -10.08 -9.20 -15.71
C SER A 108 -9.75 -9.91 -17.02
N PHE A 109 -10.27 -11.12 -17.21
CA PHE A 109 -10.44 -11.66 -18.55
C PHE A 109 -11.60 -10.90 -19.18
N ASP A 110 -11.29 -9.83 -19.91
CA ASP A 110 -12.24 -9.21 -20.83
C ASP A 110 -12.52 -10.23 -21.94
N LEU A 111 -13.49 -11.12 -21.72
CA LEU A 111 -14.15 -11.83 -22.80
C LEU A 111 -15.12 -10.85 -23.46
N ASP A 112 -14.58 -9.91 -24.23
CA ASP A 112 -15.33 -9.30 -25.33
C ASP A 112 -15.50 -10.36 -26.43
N CYS A 113 -16.45 -11.27 -26.21
CA CYS A 113 -17.01 -12.06 -27.28
C CYS A 113 -18.30 -11.36 -27.72
N GLY A 114 -18.20 -10.64 -28.83
CA GLY A 114 -19.34 -9.98 -29.46
C GLY A 114 -20.47 -10.96 -29.76
N ILE A 115 -21.68 -10.51 -29.43
CA ILE A 115 -22.94 -10.88 -30.10
C ILE A 115 -23.67 -9.56 -30.38
#